data_AF-F3LC02-F1
#
_entry.id   AF-F3LC02-F1
#
_cell.length_a   1.000
_cell.length_b   1.000
_cell.length_c   1.000
_cell.angle_alpha   90.00
_cell.angle_beta   90.00
_cell.angle_gamma   90.00
#
_symmetry.space_group_name_H-M   'P 1'
#
loop_
_entity.id
_entity.type
_entity.pdbx_description
1 polymer ?
#
loop_
_entity_poly.entity_id
_entity_poly.type
_entity_poly.pdbx_seq_one_letter_code
_entity_poly.pdbx_strand_id
1 'polypeptide(L)' 'MLQSIFYGVKNKTAVINGKIVKEGESADDLLLKKIQQRHVILEYKKKTIKLYISKKIYIDKATGEISEE' A
#
# COMPACT_ATOMS: atom_id res chain seq x y z
N MET A 1 4.94 3.33 -8.84
CA MET A 1 5.52 2.15 -8.17
C MET A 1 4.96 2.06 -6.76
N LEU A 2 4.39 0.92 -6.38
CA LEU A 2 3.99 0.66 -4.99
C LEU A 2 5.21 0.13 -4.23
N GLN A 3 5.62 0.81 -3.16
CA GLN A 3 6.80 0.42 -2.40
C GLN A 3 6.46 -0.36 -1.13
N SER A 4 5.40 0.03 -0.42
CA SER A 4 5.04 -0.61 0.86
C SER A 4 3.56 -0.44 1.17
N ILE A 5 3.01 -1.35 1.98
CA ILE A 5 1.69 -1.23 2.58
C ILE A 5 1.83 -1.44 4.09
N PHE A 6 1.32 -0.49 4.88
CA PHE A 6 1.16 -0.65 6.31
C PHE A 6 -0.31 -0.98 6.58
N TYR A 7 -0.57 -2.23 6.97
CA TYR A 7 -1.93 -2.74 7.17
C TYR A 7 -2.23 -2.97 8.66
N GLY A 8 -2.80 -1.95 9.31
CA GLY A 8 -3.34 -2.05 10.67
C GLY A 8 -4.85 -2.20 10.70
N VAL A 9 -5.39 -2.68 11.83
CA VAL A 9 -6.84 -2.84 12.03
C VAL A 9 -7.58 -1.49 11.97
N LYS A 10 -6.96 -0.44 12.51
CA LYS A 10 -7.53 0.93 12.55
C LYS A 10 -6.93 1.88 11.52
N ASN A 11 -5.68 1.66 11.10
CA ASN A 11 -4.95 2.55 10.20
C ASN A 11 -4.37 1.75 9.05
N LYS A 12 -4.68 2.16 7.82
CA LYS A 12 -4.10 1.60 6.59
C LYS A 12 -3.46 2.72 5.80
N THR A 13 -2.20 2.54 5.43
CA THR A 13 -1.46 3.48 4.57
C THR A 13 -0.66 2.71 3.53
N ALA A 14 -0.43 3.34 2.38
CA ALA A 14 0.42 2.81 1.32
C ALA A 14 1.47 3.84 0.93
N VAL A 15 2.63 3.36 0.50
CA VAL A 15 3.69 4.21 -0.06
C VAL A 15 3.73 4.02 -1.57
N ILE A 16 3.34 5.06 -2.30
CA ILE A 16 3.24 5.06 -3.76
C ILE A 16 4.09 6.20 -4.30
N ASN A 17 5.06 5.90 -5.16
CA ASN A 17 6.05 6.87 -5.66
C ASN A 17 6.74 7.68 -4.55
N GLY A 18 6.96 7.06 -3.38
CA GLY A 18 7.57 7.72 -2.22
C GLY A 18 6.62 8.59 -1.39
N LYS A 19 5.35 8.70 -1.78
CA LYS A 19 4.31 9.42 -1.03
C LYS A 19 3.53 8.46 -0.15
N ILE A 20 3.32 8.84 1.11
CA ILE A 20 2.44 8.12 2.04
C ILE A 20 1.01 8.58 1.76
N VAL A 21 0.13 7.65 1.43
CA VAL A 21 -1.27 7.91 1.08
C VAL A 21 -2.23 6.97 1.80
N LYS A 22 -3.44 7.47 2.06
CA LYS A 22 -4.59 6.76 2.63
C LYS A 22 -5.68 6.50 1.60
N GLU A 23 -6.63 5.64 1.94
CA GLU A 23 -7.83 5.47 1.13
C GLU A 23 -8.56 6.81 0.97
N GLY A 24 -8.87 7.18 -0.28
CA GLY A 24 -9.45 8.48 -0.66
C GLY A 24 -8.43 9.54 -1.10
N GLU A 25 -7.13 9.33 -0.87
CA GLU A 25 -6.07 10.28 -1.26
C GLU A 25 -5.48 9.95 -2.63
N SER A 26 -4.85 10.94 -3.26
CA SER A 26 -4.21 10.80 -4.57
C SER A 26 -2.68 10.85 -4.50
N ALA A 27 -2.02 10.02 -5.29
CA ALA A 27 -0.58 10.07 -5.56
C ALA A 27 -0.34 10.17 -7.08
N ASP A 28 0.14 11.32 -7.56
CA ASP A 28 0.50 11.54 -8.98
C ASP A 28 -0.63 11.10 -9.95
N ASP A 29 -1.82 11.68 -9.79
CA ASP A 29 -3.07 11.39 -10.52
C ASP A 29 -3.72 10.02 -10.26
N LEU A 30 -3.14 9.18 -9.39
CA LEU A 30 -3.72 7.91 -8.98
C LEU A 30 -4.53 8.10 -7.70
N LEU A 31 -5.85 7.93 -7.78
CA LEU A 31 -6.72 7.94 -6.60
C LEU A 31 -6.67 6.58 -5.91
N LEU A 32 -6.25 6.53 -4.64
CA LEU A 32 -6.22 5.31 -3.84
C LEU A 32 -7.61 4.96 -3.33
N LYS A 33 -8.28 3.99 -3.96
CA LYS A 33 -9.63 3.56 -3.57
C LYS A 33 -9.64 2.63 -2.36
N LYS A 34 -8.69 1.68 -2.32
CA LYS A 34 -8.67 0.65 -1.29
C LYS A 34 -7.27 0.11 -1.02
N ILE A 35 -6.96 -0.12 0.24
CA ILE A 35 -5.74 -0.77 0.71
C ILE A 35 -6.12 -2.16 1.22
N GLN A 36 -5.53 -3.18 0.60
CA GLN A 36 -5.58 -4.56 1.07
C GLN A 36 -4.20 -4.98 1.57
N GLN A 37 -4.14 -6.09 2.29
CA GLN A 37 -2.90 -6.56 2.92
C GLN A 37 -1.77 -6.83 1.90
N ARG A 38 -2.10 -7.18 0.66
CA ARG A 38 -1.11 -7.57 -0.37
C ARG A 38 -1.11 -6.67 -1.61
N HIS A 39 -2.08 -5.78 -1.73
CA HIS A 39 -2.21 -4.91 -2.89
C HIS A 39 -3.03 -3.67 -2.58
N VAL A 40 -2.93 -2.67 -3.44
CA VAL A 40 -3.79 -1.51 -3.45
C VAL A 40 -4.64 -1.50 -4.71
N ILE A 41 -5.81 -0.86 -4.61
CA ILE A 41 -6.71 -0.58 -5.74
C ILE A 41 -6.65 0.92 -5.99
N LEU A 42 -6.19 1.29 -7.18
CA LEU A 42 -6.09 2.67 -7.65
C LEU A 42 -7.09 2.94 -8.77
N GLU A 43 -7.50 4.19 -8.91
CA GLU A 43 -8.25 4.69 -10.06
C GLU A 43 -7.42 5.73 -10.81
N TYR A 44 -7.32 5.55 -12.13
CA TYR A 44 -6.65 6.47 -13.04
C TYR A 44 -7.48 6.61 -14.32
N LYS A 45 -7.87 7.84 -14.68
CA LYS A 45 -8.67 8.10 -15.91
C LYS A 45 -9.90 7.17 -16.03
N LYS A 46 -10.64 6.99 -14.94
CA LYS A 46 -11.80 6.08 -14.82
C LYS A 46 -11.50 4.57 -15.00
N LYS A 47 -10.23 4.18 -15.01
CA LYS A 47 -9.80 2.77 -15.01
C LYS A 47 -9.32 2.36 -13.63
N THR A 48 -9.67 1.14 -13.24
CA THR A 48 -9.20 0.54 -11.99
C THR A 48 -7.91 -0.24 -12.22
N ILE A 49 -6.91 0.01 -11.38
CA ILE A 49 -5.60 -0.64 -11.44
C ILE A 49 -5.36 -1.35 -10.11
N LYS A 50 -4.94 -2.61 -10.16
CA LYS A 50 -4.46 -3.35 -8.98
C LYS A 50 -2.94 -3.36 -8.97
N LEU A 51 -2.35 -2.82 -7.92
CA LEU A 51 -0.90 -2.82 -7.71
C LEU A 51 -0.56 -3.70 -6.51
N TYR A 52 0.17 -4.78 -6.78
CA TYR A 52 0.66 -5.71 -5.77
C TYR A 52 2.03 -5.25 -5.27
N ILE A 53 2.32 -5.53 -4.00
CA ILE A 53 3.68 -5.35 -3.49
C ILE A 53 4.53 -6.45 -4.13
N SER A 54 5.70 -6.09 -4.66
CA SER A 54 6.60 -7.03 -5.33
C SER A 54 7.21 -8.07 -4.39
N LYS A 55 7.23 -7.81 -3.08
CA LYS A 55 7.71 -8.70 -2.02
C LYS A 55 6.92 -8.44 -0.74
N LYS A 56 6.74 -9.45 0.12
CA LYS A 56 6.16 -9.21 1.44
C LYS A 56 7.27 -8.93 2.44
N ILE A 57 7.09 -7.87 3.23
CA ILE A 57 7.96 -7.56 4.37
C ILE A 57 7.13 -7.86 5.63
N TYR A 58 7.58 -8.82 6.43
CA TYR A 58 7.01 -9.13 7.73
C TYR A 58 7.85 -8.48 8.82
N ILE A 59 7.18 -7.84 9.77
CA ILE A 59 7.80 -7.28 10.97
C ILE A 59 7.27 -8.09 12.15
N ASP A 60 8.16 -8.80 12.82
CA ASP A 60 7.85 -9.46 14.08
C ASP A 60 7.55 -8.38 15.14
N LYS A 61 6.36 -8.45 15.75
CA LYS A 61 5.92 -7.42 16.71
C LYS A 61 6.57 -7.54 18.09
N ALA A 62 7.13 -8.69 18.43
CA ALA A 62 7.79 -8.95 19.70
C ALA A 62 9.29 -8.65 19.63
N THR A 63 9.94 -8.97 18.51
CA THR A 63 11.39 -8.81 18.35
C THR A 63 11.78 -7.61 17.48
N GLY A 64 10.85 -7.10 16.67
CA GLY A 64 11.14 -6.06 15.66
C GLY A 64 11.90 -6.59 14.44
N GLU A 65 12.11 -7.90 14.33
CA GLU A 65 12.83 -8.50 13.21
C GLU A 65 12.05 -8.35 11.89
N ILE A 66 12.80 -8.03 10.84
CA ILE A 66 12.27 -7.82 9.49
C ILE A 66 12.66 -9.02 8.63
N SER A 67 11.68 -9.68 8.02
CA SER A 67 11.89 -10.78 7.07
C SER A 67 11.22 -10.49 5.72
N GLU A 68 11.85 -10.95 4.65
CA GLU A 68 11.34 -10.85 3.28
C GLU A 68 10.91 -12.21 2.75
N GLU A 69 9.73 -12.27 2.11
CA GLU A 69 9.24 -13.40 1.30
C GLU A 69 9.04 -12.96 -0.16
#